data_AF-A0A9Q1C7B8-F1
#
_entry.id   AF-A0A9Q1C7B8-F1
#
_cell.length_a   1.000
_cell.length_b   1.000
_cell.length_c   1.000
_cell.angle_alpha   90.00
_cell.angle_beta   90.00
_cell.angle_gamma   90.00
#
_symmetry.space_group_name_H-M   'P 1'
#
loop_
_entity.id
_entity.type
_entity.pdbx_description
1 polymer ?
#
loop_
_entity_poly.entity_id
_entity_poly.type
_entity_poly.pdbx_seq_one_letter_code
_entity_poly.pdbx_strand_id
1 'polypeptide(L)'
;MAFYLTLPSNSSMDVYPENTLSNYRVKLPTSLQLSGEWEVGLMEISYNHSWYVLSPNGTKISIRSEQDGSFREVDLKGRHFRRIEGLASHLLHHLQ
;
A
#
# COMPACT_ATOMS: atom_id res chain seq x y z
N MET A 1 -22.26 -18.52 22.35
CA MET A 1 -21.28 -17.41 22.46
C MET A 1 -20.49 -17.34 21.17
N ALA A 2 -20.18 -16.15 20.69
CA ALA A 2 -19.31 -15.94 19.52
C ALA A 2 -17.98 -15.32 19.97
N PHE A 3 -16.91 -15.57 19.23
CA PHE A 3 -15.59 -15.00 19.46
C PHE A 3 -14.96 -14.55 18.14
N TYR A 4 -13.94 -13.70 18.22
CA TYR A 4 -13.23 -13.16 17.07
C TYR A 4 -11.81 -13.72 17.01
N LEU A 5 -11.33 -13.94 15.80
CA LEU A 5 -9.94 -14.26 15.51
C LEU A 5 -9.38 -13.22 14.55
N THR A 6 -8.20 -12.71 14.88
CA THR A 6 -7.39 -11.92 13.94
C THR A 6 -6.35 -12.83 13.34
N LEU A 7 -6.30 -12.92 12.02
CA LEU A 7 -5.41 -13.81 11.27
C LEU A 7 -4.51 -12.99 10.33
N PRO A 8 -3.39 -12.41 10.81
CA PRO A 8 -2.49 -11.65 9.96
C PRO A 8 -1.74 -12.56 8.98
N SER A 9 -1.58 -12.11 7.73
CA SER A 9 -0.97 -12.91 6.67
C SER A 9 0.50 -13.28 6.92
N ASN A 10 1.21 -12.52 7.76
CA ASN A 10 2.63 -12.69 8.06
C ASN A 10 2.92 -13.41 9.40
N SER A 11 1.91 -13.84 10.14
CA SER A 11 2.10 -14.41 11.49
C SER A 11 2.63 -15.86 11.51
N SER A 12 2.81 -16.50 10.35
CA SER A 12 3.24 -17.91 10.28
C SER A 12 4.17 -18.18 9.09
N MET A 13 4.97 -17.18 8.69
CA MET A 13 5.92 -17.31 7.56
C MET A 13 7.02 -18.35 7.83
N ASP A 14 7.31 -18.63 9.11
CA ASP A 14 8.25 -19.65 9.56
C ASP A 14 7.74 -21.09 9.30
N VAL A 15 6.43 -21.29 9.38
CA VAL A 15 5.77 -22.59 9.15
C VAL A 15 5.23 -22.71 7.73
N TYR A 16 4.76 -21.60 7.16
CA TYR A 16 4.16 -21.50 5.83
C TYR A 16 4.93 -20.43 5.03
N PRO A 17 6.14 -20.74 4.52
CA PRO A 17 7.00 -19.77 3.83
C PRO A 17 6.38 -19.23 2.54
N GLU A 18 5.45 -19.98 1.93
CA GLU A 18 4.75 -19.61 0.70
C GLU A 18 3.58 -18.63 0.93
N ASN A 19 3.33 -18.20 2.17
CA ASN A 19 2.26 -17.25 2.47
C ASN A 19 2.46 -15.93 1.71
N THR A 20 1.39 -15.44 1.11
CA THR A 20 1.32 -14.14 0.44
C THR A 20 0.26 -13.26 1.11
N LEU A 21 0.22 -11.97 0.77
CA LEU A 21 -0.80 -11.06 1.33
C LEU A 21 -2.24 -11.52 1.03
N SER A 22 -2.48 -12.10 -0.16
CA SER A 22 -3.81 -12.50 -0.63
C SER A 22 -4.11 -14.00 -0.48
N ASN A 23 -3.12 -14.82 -0.15
CA ASN A 23 -3.28 -16.26 0.06
C ASN A 23 -2.33 -16.70 1.17
N TYR A 24 -2.88 -16.96 2.36
CA TYR A 24 -2.11 -17.30 3.54
C TYR A 24 -2.85 -18.27 4.45
N ARG A 25 -2.07 -18.94 5.30
CA ARG A 25 -2.55 -19.74 6.43
C ARG A 25 -1.86 -19.30 7.71
N VAL A 26 -2.61 -19.26 8.81
CA VAL A 26 -2.09 -18.94 10.15
C VAL A 26 -2.12 -20.19 11.02
N LYS A 27 -1.00 -20.49 11.69
CA LYS A 27 -0.92 -21.53 12.71
C LYS A 27 -1.40 -20.96 14.03
N LEU A 28 -2.52 -21.48 14.54
CA LEU A 28 -3.02 -21.09 15.85
C LEU A 28 -2.13 -21.67 16.96
N PRO A 29 -1.89 -20.92 18.06
CA PRO A 29 -1.07 -21.39 19.18
C PRO A 29 -1.73 -22.56 19.92
N THR A 30 -3.04 -22.69 19.84
CA THR A 30 -3.81 -23.79 20.45
C THR A 30 -4.92 -24.21 19.51
N SER A 31 -5.26 -25.50 19.51
CA SER A 31 -6.38 -26.02 18.73
C SER A 31 -7.70 -25.45 19.24
N LEU A 32 -8.55 -24.98 18.33
CA LEU A 32 -9.89 -24.52 18.66
C LEU A 32 -10.81 -25.73 18.87
N GLN A 33 -11.45 -25.78 20.03
CA GLN A 33 -12.52 -26.75 20.28
C GLN A 33 -13.85 -26.07 20.02
N LEU A 34 -14.53 -26.49 18.95
CA LEU A 34 -15.87 -26.05 18.60
C LEU A 34 -16.83 -27.20 18.88
N SER A 35 -17.89 -26.96 19.64
CA SER A 35 -18.88 -27.97 20.05
C SER A 35 -20.20 -27.76 19.30
N GLY A 36 -20.75 -28.84 18.74
CA GLY A 36 -21.99 -28.80 17.98
C GLY A 36 -21.80 -28.22 16.57
N GLU A 37 -22.90 -27.78 15.96
CA GLU A 37 -22.88 -27.10 14.67
C GLU A 37 -22.34 -25.67 14.84
N TRP A 38 -21.44 -25.28 13.95
CA TRP A 38 -20.80 -23.96 13.99
C TRP A 38 -20.73 -23.35 12.59
N GLU A 39 -20.71 -22.02 12.56
CA GLU A 39 -20.53 -21.23 11.35
C GLU A 39 -19.42 -20.20 11.60
N VAL A 40 -18.64 -19.92 10.55
CA VAL A 40 -17.61 -18.88 10.57
C VAL A 40 -17.95 -17.85 9.50
N GLY A 41 -18.04 -16.60 9.91
CA GLY A 41 -18.22 -15.45 9.02
C GLY A 41 -16.96 -14.58 8.98
N LEU A 42 -16.70 -14.00 7.81
CA LEU A 42 -15.73 -12.92 7.68
C LEU A 42 -16.32 -11.65 8.30
N MET A 43 -15.70 -11.13 9.36
CA MET A 43 -16.12 -9.87 9.98
C MET A 43 -15.40 -8.67 9.36
N GLU A 44 -14.08 -8.75 9.19
CA GLU A 44 -13.26 -7.65 8.67
C GLU A 44 -12.12 -8.18 7.80
N ILE A 45 -11.78 -7.44 6.74
CA ILE A 45 -10.57 -7.64 5.95
C ILE A 45 -9.81 -6.31 5.82
N SER A 46 -8.52 -6.33 6.15
CA SER A 46 -7.62 -5.19 5.99
C SER A 46 -6.60 -5.48 4.89
N TYR A 47 -6.64 -4.71 3.80
CA TYR A 47 -5.71 -4.84 2.67
C TYR A 47 -4.94 -3.53 2.44
N ASN A 48 -3.66 -3.55 2.77
CA ASN A 48 -2.78 -2.41 2.58
C ASN A 48 -2.26 -2.38 1.14
N HIS A 49 -2.81 -1.48 0.32
CA HIS A 49 -2.30 -1.21 -1.02
C HIS A 49 -1.91 0.27 -1.14
N SER A 50 -0.73 0.53 -1.69
CA SER A 50 -0.31 1.88 -2.05
C SER A 50 -0.63 2.13 -3.52
N TRP A 51 -1.56 3.04 -3.78
CA TRP A 51 -1.79 3.52 -5.14
C TRP A 51 -0.74 4.56 -5.50
N TYR A 52 -0.18 4.44 -6.71
CA TYR A 52 0.72 5.46 -7.21
C TYR A 52 -0.06 6.75 -7.47
N VAL A 53 0.40 7.86 -6.88
CA VAL A 53 -0.15 9.20 -7.15
C VAL A 53 0.12 9.62 -8.61
N LEU A 54 1.21 9.13 -9.19
CA LEU A 54 1.63 9.38 -10.57
C LEU A 54 1.83 8.05 -11.29
N SER A 55 1.56 8.02 -12.61
CA SER A 55 1.73 6.80 -13.40
C SER A 55 3.17 6.27 -13.28
N PRO A 56 3.35 4.98 -12.92
CA PRO A 56 4.68 4.36 -12.88
C PRO A 56 5.33 4.28 -14.26
N ASN A 57 4.53 4.35 -15.33
CA ASN A 57 5.01 4.35 -16.71
C ASN A 57 5.59 5.71 -17.15
N GLY A 58 5.63 6.69 -16.25
CA GLY A 58 6.10 8.04 -16.49
C GLY A 58 4.94 9.02 -16.42
N THR A 59 5.15 10.10 -15.65
CA THR A 59 4.26 11.26 -15.65
C THR A 59 5.13 12.48 -15.91
N LYS A 60 4.78 13.23 -16.95
CA LYS A 60 5.42 14.50 -17.30
C LYS A 60 4.64 15.62 -16.64
N ILE A 61 5.32 16.42 -15.83
CA ILE A 61 4.74 17.64 -15.25
C ILE A 61 5.36 18.84 -15.94
N SER A 62 4.49 19.71 -16.44
CA SER A 62 4.86 20.97 -17.05
C SER A 62 4.68 22.10 -16.05
N ILE A 63 5.75 22.86 -15.78
CA ILE A 63 5.71 24.01 -14.90
C ILE A 63 5.92 25.27 -15.74
N ARG A 64 5.08 26.27 -15.51
CA ARG A 64 5.20 27.59 -16.12
C ARG A 64 5.46 28.62 -15.04
N SER A 65 6.49 29.43 -15.21
CA SER A 65 6.74 30.59 -14.35
C SER A 65 5.87 31.75 -14.82
N GLU A 66 5.23 32.43 -13.86
CA GLU A 66 4.42 33.63 -14.15
C GLU A 66 5.26 34.90 -14.34
N GLN A 67 6.50 34.92 -13.82
CA GLN A 67 7.34 36.11 -13.85
C GLN A 67 7.98 36.37 -15.22
N ASP A 68 8.39 35.30 -15.90
CA ASP A 68 9.12 35.34 -17.17
C ASP A 68 8.44 34.52 -18.28
N GLY A 69 7.35 33.82 -17.96
CA GLY A 69 6.64 32.95 -18.90
C GLY A 69 7.40 31.68 -19.27
N SER A 70 8.54 31.40 -18.61
CA SER A 70 9.37 30.23 -18.93
C SER A 70 8.64 28.93 -18.65
N PHE A 71 8.91 27.92 -19.48
CA PHE A 71 8.31 26.59 -19.39
C PHE A 71 9.41 25.55 -19.17
N ARG A 72 9.21 24.67 -18.19
CA ARG A 72 10.05 23.49 -17.99
C ARG A 72 9.19 22.25 -17.85
N GLU A 73 9.59 21.19 -18.54
CA GLU A 73 8.97 19.87 -18.45
C GLU A 73 9.87 18.97 -17.60
N VAL A 74 9.31 18.37 -16.56
CA VAL A 74 10.02 17.47 -15.65
C VAL A 74 9.41 16.08 -15.76
N ASP A 75 10.25 15.09 -16.11
CA ASP A 75 9.86 13.68 -16.07
C ASP A 75 10.04 13.12 -14.66
N LEU A 76 8.95 12.59 -14.11
CA LEU A 76 8.90 11.99 -12.78
C LEU A 76 8.98 10.46 -12.80
N LYS A 77 9.36 9.86 -13.94
CA LYS A 77 9.51 8.40 -14.09
C LYS A 77 10.28 7.78 -12.92
N GLY A 78 9.65 6.79 -12.27
CA GLY A 78 10.23 6.04 -11.16
C GLY A 78 10.36 6.81 -9.84
N ARG A 79 9.85 8.05 -9.73
CA ARG A 79 9.88 8.83 -8.48
C ARG A 79 8.59 8.65 -7.70
N HIS A 80 8.73 8.39 -6.41
CA HIS A 80 7.62 8.27 -5.47
C HIS A 80 7.58 9.48 -4.53
N PHE A 81 6.51 10.26 -4.58
CA PHE A 81 6.27 11.35 -3.64
C PHE A 81 5.17 10.96 -2.67
N ARG A 82 5.47 10.94 -1.37
CA ARG A 82 4.48 10.63 -0.32
C ARG A 82 3.57 11.82 0.01
N ARG A 83 4.01 13.05 -0.29
CA ARG A 83 3.28 14.29 -0.03
C ARG A 83 3.56 15.33 -1.11
N ILE A 84 2.65 16.29 -1.26
CA ILE A 84 2.72 17.33 -2.29
C ILE A 84 3.90 18.29 -2.08
N GLU A 85 4.33 18.52 -0.84
CA GLU A 85 5.44 19.41 -0.51
C GLU A 85 6.77 18.84 -1.01
N GLY A 86 6.93 17.52 -0.96
CA GLY A 86 8.10 16.82 -1.51
C GLY A 86 8.16 16.94 -3.03
N LEU A 87 7.00 16.89 -3.70
CA LEU A 87 6.90 17.15 -5.13
C LEU A 87 7.23 18.62 -5.42
N ALA A 88 6.60 19.57 -4.73
CA ALA A 88 6.81 21.00 -4.92
C ALA A 88 8.29 21.39 -4.74
N SER A 89 8.94 20.90 -3.68
CA SER A 89 10.36 21.16 -3.43
C SER A 89 11.24 20.63 -4.57
N HIS A 90 10.93 19.43 -5.11
CA HIS A 90 11.65 18.86 -6.24
C HIS A 90 11.48 19.69 -7.51
N LEU A 91 10.26 20.16 -7.79
CA LEU A 91 9.97 20.98 -8.96
C LEU A 91 10.63 22.36 -8.87
N LEU A 92 10.70 22.96 -7.67
CA LEU A 92 11.37 24.24 -7.44
C LEU A 92 12.89 24.18 -7.69
N HIS A 93 13.55 23.06 -7.34
CA HIS A 93 14.96 22.85 -7.68
C HIS A 93 15.23 22.85 -9.19
N HIS A 94 14.26 22.47 -10.00
CA HIS A 94 14.38 22.48 -11.46
C HIS A 94 14.03 23.82 -12.09
N LEU A 95 13.63 24.84 -11.32
CA LEU A 95 13.28 26.17 -11.82
C LEU A 95 14.34 27.25 -11.54
N GLN A 96 15.32 26.97 -10.68
CA GLN A 96 16.54 27.78 -10.56
C GLN A 96 17.44 27.62 -11.79
#